data_AF-A0A7C2G4N8-F1
#
_entry.id   AF-A0A7C2G4N8-F1
#
_cell.length_a   1.000
_cell.length_b   1.000
_cell.length_c   1.000
_cell.angle_alpha   90.00
_cell.angle_beta   90.00
_cell.angle_gamma   90.00
#
_symmetry.space_group_name_H-M   'P 1'
#
loop_
_entity.id
_entity.type
_entity.pdbx_description
1 polymer ?
#
loop_
_entity_poly.entity_id
_entity_poly.type
_entity_poly.pdbx_seq_one_letter_code
_entity_poly.pdbx_strand_id
1 'polypeptide(L)'
;ADIGFYGSSRKVGEREAPHYVLLLGGRTREGEARFGQVVGRLPARRVPEAVERILRRYLEERQNGESFPAYLDRVGAASFKPLLQDLQEVPPYEEAPEFYQDLGAEGEAFSVQLGRGECAV
;
A
#
# COMPACT_ATOMS: atom_id res chain seq x y z
N ALA A 1 -2.61 -11.37 7.37
CA ALA A 1 -2.39 -9.96 7.73
C ALA A 1 -3.44 -9.12 7.01
N ASP A 2 -4.27 -8.39 7.76
CA ASP A 2 -5.45 -7.73 7.20
C ASP A 2 -5.11 -6.54 6.30
N ILE A 3 -3.94 -5.92 6.53
CA ILE A 3 -3.33 -4.89 5.68
C ILE A 3 -1.93 -5.41 5.30
N GLY A 4 -1.65 -5.50 4.01
CA GLY A 4 -0.37 -5.99 3.49
C GLY A 4 0.20 -5.05 2.45
N PHE A 5 1.53 -5.01 2.35
CA PHE A 5 2.26 -4.24 1.36
C PHE A 5 3.38 -5.06 0.77
N TYR A 6 3.67 -4.89 -0.51
CA TYR A 6 4.93 -5.31 -1.11
C TYR A 6 5.50 -4.23 -2.03
N GLY A 7 6.83 -4.18 -2.08
CA GLY A 7 7.57 -3.16 -2.82
C GLY A 7 7.34 -3.23 -4.32
N SER A 8 7.31 -2.07 -4.96
CA SER A 8 7.23 -1.89 -6.40
C SER A 8 7.84 -0.54 -6.80
N SER A 9 8.04 -0.26 -8.08
CA SER A 9 8.51 1.05 -8.55
C SER A 9 7.73 1.54 -9.75
N ARG A 10 7.50 2.85 -9.84
CA ARG A 10 6.85 3.46 -11.00
C ARG A 10 7.82 4.41 -11.69
N LYS A 11 7.87 4.33 -13.02
CA LYS A 11 8.60 5.32 -13.82
C LYS A 11 7.72 6.56 -14.02
N VAL A 12 8.26 7.73 -13.69
CA VAL A 12 7.64 9.03 -13.92
C VAL A 12 8.65 9.88 -14.68
N GLY A 13 8.37 10.14 -15.96
CA GLY A 13 9.37 10.67 -16.89
C GLY A 13 10.56 9.70 -17.02
N GLU A 14 11.76 10.19 -16.73
CA GLU A 14 13.00 9.41 -16.75
C GLU A 14 13.40 8.83 -15.38
N ARG A 15 12.66 9.15 -14.32
CA ARG A 15 13.00 8.79 -12.95
C ARG A 15 12.14 7.65 -12.42
N GLU A 16 12.68 6.89 -11.49
CA GLU A 16 11.94 5.89 -10.74
C GLU A 16 11.48 6.45 -9.40
N ALA A 17 10.25 6.14 -9.01
CA ALA A 17 9.69 6.50 -7.72
C ALA A 17 9.31 5.21 -6.95
N PRO A 18 9.67 5.11 -5.65
CA PRO A 18 9.32 3.95 -4.82
C PRO A 18 7.81 3.90 -4.58
N HIS A 19 7.23 2.72 -4.73
CA HIS A 19 5.81 2.47 -4.57
C HIS A 19 5.57 1.20 -3.75
N TYR A 20 4.41 1.11 -3.12
CA TYR A 20 3.91 -0.14 -2.56
C TYR A 20 2.60 -0.53 -3.23
N VAL A 21 2.44 -1.82 -3.49
CA VAL A 21 1.13 -2.39 -3.75
C VAL A 21 0.49 -2.71 -2.41
N LEU A 22 -0.67 -2.11 -2.15
CA LEU A 22 -1.45 -2.31 -0.94
C LEU A 22 -2.50 -3.41 -1.17
N LEU A 23 -2.57 -4.34 -0.22
CA LEU A 23 -3.54 -5.43 -0.18
C LEU A 23 -4.36 -5.38 1.10
N LEU A 24 -5.64 -5.72 1.00
CA LEU A 24 -6.54 -5.85 2.16
C LEU A 24 -7.20 -7.24 2.22
N GLY A 25 -7.45 -7.72 3.43
CA GLY A 25 -8.26 -8.93 3.69
C GLY A 25 -7.49 -10.25 3.66
N GLY A 26 -6.16 -10.22 3.71
CA GLY A 26 -5.34 -11.43 3.80
C GLY A 26 -5.39 -12.05 5.20
N ARG A 27 -5.64 -13.35 5.33
CA ARG A 27 -5.66 -14.03 6.64
C ARG A 27 -5.28 -15.49 6.57
N THR A 28 -4.78 -16.00 7.70
CA THR A 28 -4.45 -17.40 7.90
C THR A 28 -5.04 -17.85 9.23
N ARG A 29 -5.81 -18.93 9.21
CA ARG A 29 -6.32 -19.65 10.37
C ARG A 29 -6.18 -21.15 10.09
N GLU A 30 -6.21 -21.98 11.11
CA GLU A 30 -6.29 -23.42 10.94
C GLU A 30 -7.44 -23.79 9.97
N GLY A 31 -7.11 -24.48 8.88
CA GLY A 31 -8.06 -24.88 7.83
C GLY A 31 -8.49 -23.78 6.85
N GLU A 32 -8.02 -22.53 6.98
CA GLU A 32 -8.41 -21.43 6.10
C GLU A 32 -7.26 -20.46 5.79
N ALA A 33 -6.99 -20.25 4.50
CA ALA A 33 -6.10 -19.19 4.04
C ALA A 33 -6.83 -18.32 3.00
N ARG A 34 -6.74 -17.00 3.16
CA ARG A 34 -7.23 -16.02 2.18
C ARG A 34 -6.10 -15.11 1.76
N PHE A 35 -5.95 -14.93 0.45
CA PHE A 35 -5.06 -13.93 -0.11
C PHE A 35 -5.65 -12.53 0.05
N GLY A 36 -4.80 -11.55 0.34
CA GLY A 36 -5.19 -10.15 0.30
C GLY A 36 -5.54 -9.74 -1.13
N GLN A 37 -6.52 -8.84 -1.26
CA GLN A 37 -6.91 -8.25 -2.54
C GLN A 37 -6.20 -6.93 -2.75
N VAL A 38 -5.64 -6.72 -3.94
CA VAL A 38 -5.01 -5.44 -4.31
C VAL A 38 -6.06 -4.34 -4.36
N VAL A 39 -5.84 -3.28 -3.58
CA VAL A 39 -6.76 -2.12 -3.51
C VAL A 39 -6.13 -0.82 -3.98
N GLY A 40 -4.81 -0.79 -4.16
CA GLY A 40 -4.13 0.38 -4.71
C GLY A 40 -2.63 0.16 -4.89
N ARG A 41 -2.04 1.02 -5.71
CA ARG A 41 -0.60 1.15 -5.83
C ARG A 41 -0.23 2.57 -5.48
N LEU A 42 0.54 2.75 -4.42
CA LEU A 42 0.74 4.04 -3.77
C LEU A 42 2.22 4.42 -3.80
N PRO A 43 2.56 5.70 -4.01
CA PRO A 43 3.90 6.19 -3.74
C PRO A 43 4.26 5.92 -2.27
N ALA A 44 5.51 5.53 -1.98
CA ALA A 44 5.92 5.16 -0.63
C ALA A 44 5.59 6.24 0.42
N ARG A 45 5.81 7.52 0.06
CA ARG A 45 5.47 8.68 0.90
C ARG A 45 3.98 8.79 1.29
N ARG A 46 3.05 8.21 0.51
CA ARG A 46 1.60 8.26 0.77
C ARG A 46 1.07 7.04 1.53
N VAL A 47 1.91 6.04 1.82
CA VAL A 47 1.48 4.85 2.55
C VAL A 47 0.93 5.17 3.96
N PRO A 48 1.57 6.04 4.77
CA PRO A 48 1.02 6.39 6.08
C PRO A 48 -0.38 7.01 5.99
N GLU A 49 -0.60 7.91 5.03
CA GLU A 49 -1.89 8.55 4.78
C GLU A 49 -2.96 7.53 4.36
N ALA A 50 -2.60 6.58 3.48
CA ALA A 50 -3.51 5.52 3.07
C ALA A 50 -3.94 4.63 4.25
N VAL A 51 -3.01 4.25 5.12
CA VAL A 51 -3.33 3.48 6.34
C VAL A 51 -4.27 4.27 7.25
N GLU A 52 -4.00 5.56 7.46
CA GLU A 52 -4.87 6.42 8.26
C GLU A 52 -6.30 6.47 7.70
N ARG A 53 -6.47 6.70 6.39
CA ARG A 53 -7.79 6.75 5.75
C ARG A 53 -8.55 5.42 5.89
N ILE A 54 -7.87 4.29 5.73
CA ILE A 54 -8.46 2.96 5.89
C ILE A 54 -8.95 2.74 7.33
N LEU A 55 -8.11 3.07 8.31
CA LEU A 55 -8.44 2.92 9.73
C LEU A 55 -9.56 3.87 10.17
N ARG A 56 -9.52 5.12 9.69
CA ARG A 56 -10.57 6.11 9.95
C ARG A 56 -11.93 5.62 9.45
N ARG A 57 -12.00 5.19 8.19
CA ARG A 57 -13.23 4.63 7.62
C ARG A 57 -13.74 3.43 8.42
N TYR A 58 -12.85 2.54 8.84
CA TYR A 58 -13.23 1.43 9.72
C TYR A 58 -13.82 1.90 11.05
N LEU A 59 -13.16 2.85 11.73
CA LEU A 59 -13.63 3.33 13.03
C LEU A 59 -14.98 4.05 12.93
N GLU A 60 -15.26 4.71 11.80
CA GLU A 60 -16.51 5.43 11.53
C GLU A 60 -17.66 4.48 11.12
N GLU A 61 -17.37 3.44 10.34
CA GLU A 61 -18.41 2.55 9.77
C GLU A 61 -18.59 1.22 10.54
N ARG A 62 -17.73 0.92 11.53
CA ARG A 62 -17.80 -0.34 12.28
C ARG A 62 -19.05 -0.44 13.14
N GLN A 63 -19.59 -1.64 13.23
CA GLN A 63 -20.66 -1.98 14.18
C GLN A 63 -20.08 -2.22 15.59
N ASN A 64 -20.94 -2.24 16.61
CA ASN A 64 -20.50 -2.45 17.98
C ASN A 64 -19.81 -3.82 18.14
N GLY A 65 -18.58 -3.82 18.65
CA GLY A 65 -17.77 -5.03 18.78
C GLY A 65 -17.23 -5.61 17.47
N GLU A 66 -17.50 -4.99 16.32
CA GLU A 66 -16.99 -5.45 15.02
C GLU A 66 -15.47 -5.27 14.95
N SER A 67 -14.76 -6.34 14.58
CA SER A 67 -13.32 -6.32 14.34
C SER A 67 -13.00 -5.91 12.90
N PHE A 68 -11.78 -5.47 12.62
CA PHE A 68 -11.37 -5.07 11.28
C PHE A 68 -11.51 -6.18 10.22
N PRO A 69 -11.15 -7.45 10.48
CA PRO A 69 -11.39 -8.54 9.52
C PRO A 69 -12.88 -8.77 9.23
N ALA A 70 -13.73 -8.71 10.26
CA ALA A 70 -15.18 -8.86 10.10
C ALA A 70 -15.78 -7.71 9.29
N TYR A 71 -15.30 -6.48 9.54
CA TYR A 71 -15.64 -5.31 8.76
C TYR A 71 -15.25 -5.47 7.28
N LEU A 72 -14.03 -5.93 6.99
CA LEU A 72 -13.57 -6.19 5.62
C LEU A 72 -14.42 -7.27 4.93
N ASP A 73 -14.83 -8.32 5.64
CA ASP A 73 -15.74 -9.34 5.11
C ASP A 73 -17.12 -8.75 4.77
N ARG A 74 -17.60 -7.77 5.54
CA ARG A 74 -18.90 -7.11 5.32
C ARG A 74 -18.89 -6.12 4.17
N VAL A 75 -17.89 -5.24 4.08
CA VAL A 75 -17.86 -4.15 3.07
C VAL A 75 -17.08 -4.52 1.81
N GLY A 76 -16.25 -5.56 1.88
CA GLY A 76 -15.35 -5.98 0.80
C GLY A 76 -14.15 -5.05 0.62
N ALA A 77 -12.96 -5.65 0.44
CA ALA A 77 -11.71 -4.91 0.25
C ALA A 77 -11.74 -3.96 -0.97
N ALA A 78 -12.39 -4.36 -2.07
CA ALA A 78 -12.51 -3.53 -3.27
C ALA A 78 -13.22 -2.19 -3.03
N SER A 79 -14.06 -2.08 -1.98
CA SER A 79 -14.75 -0.84 -1.63
C SER A 79 -13.81 0.29 -1.19
N PHE A 80 -12.54 -0.01 -0.89
CA PHE A 80 -11.53 0.99 -0.50
C PHE A 80 -10.83 1.64 -1.70
N LYS A 81 -11.01 1.14 -2.93
CA LYS A 81 -10.35 1.71 -4.12
C LYS A 81 -10.64 3.21 -4.31
N PRO A 82 -11.91 3.69 -4.20
CA PRO A 82 -12.20 5.12 -4.36
C PRO A 82 -11.55 6.00 -3.28
N LEU A 83 -11.45 5.50 -2.04
CA LEU A 83 -10.86 6.22 -0.90
C LEU A 83 -9.37 6.53 -1.10
N LEU A 84 -8.70 5.72 -1.91
CA LEU A 84 -7.26 5.76 -2.13
C LEU A 84 -6.88 6.30 -3.50
N GLN A 85 -7.86 6.66 -4.34
CA GLN A 85 -7.63 6.98 -5.75
C GLN A 85 -6.72 8.20 -5.92
N ASP A 86 -6.97 9.27 -5.16
CA ASP A 86 -6.20 10.51 -5.18
C ASP A 86 -4.76 10.34 -4.66
N LEU A 87 -4.50 9.29 -3.88
CA LEU A 87 -3.17 9.00 -3.35
C LEU A 87 -2.25 8.27 -4.34
N GLN A 88 -2.76 7.83 -5.49
CA GLN A 88 -1.98 7.08 -6.47
C GLN A 88 -1.17 7.97 -7.43
N GLU A 89 -1.45 9.27 -7.43
CA GLU A 89 -0.76 10.25 -8.25
C GLU A 89 0.64 10.58 -7.68
N VAL A 90 1.59 10.75 -8.57
CA VAL A 90 2.98 11.13 -8.25
C VAL A 90 3.26 12.45 -8.97
N PRO A 91 3.56 13.54 -8.24
CA PRO A 91 3.95 14.79 -8.87
C PRO A 91 5.28 14.67 -9.65
N PRO A 92 5.54 15.57 -10.62
CA PRO A 92 6.85 15.69 -11.24
C PRO A 92 7.96 15.88 -10.21
N TYR A 93 9.18 15.43 -10.54
CA TYR A 93 10.33 15.52 -9.63
C TYR A 93 10.67 16.95 -9.25
N GLU A 94 10.50 17.88 -10.17
CA GLU A 94 10.77 19.31 -9.98
C GLU A 94 9.85 19.93 -8.94
N GLU A 95 8.65 19.37 -8.76
CA GLU A 95 7.65 19.84 -7.79
C GLU A 95 7.75 19.13 -6.44
N ALA A 96 8.06 17.83 -6.44
CA ALA A 96 8.11 17.01 -5.22
C ALA A 96 9.23 15.95 -5.27
N PRO A 97 10.51 16.36 -5.15
CA PRO A 97 11.65 15.44 -5.27
C PRO A 97 11.67 14.35 -4.17
N GLU A 98 11.03 14.59 -3.03
CA GLU A 98 10.91 13.65 -1.92
C GLU A 98 10.09 12.39 -2.24
N PHE A 99 9.28 12.43 -3.31
CA PHE A 99 8.56 11.25 -3.84
C PHE A 99 9.47 10.27 -4.58
N TYR A 100 10.71 10.66 -4.86
CA TYR A 100 11.71 9.89 -5.59
C TYR A 100 12.88 9.46 -4.70
N GLN A 101 12.65 9.46 -3.38
CA GLN A 101 13.60 9.02 -2.35
C GLN A 101 12.95 7.90 -1.53
N ASP A 102 13.74 6.92 -1.10
CA ASP A 102 13.25 5.87 -0.21
C ASP A 102 12.99 6.42 1.20
N LEU A 103 12.00 5.82 1.87
CA LEU A 103 11.73 6.10 3.27
C LEU A 103 12.91 5.59 4.12
N GLY A 104 13.68 6.51 4.70
CA GLY A 104 14.88 6.19 5.48
C GLY A 104 16.22 6.31 4.73
N ALA A 105 16.19 6.68 3.45
CA ALA A 105 17.38 7.01 2.65
C ALA A 105 17.30 8.46 2.15
N GLU A 106 17.15 9.39 3.09
CA GLU A 106 16.99 10.82 2.79
C GLU A 106 18.23 11.36 2.08
N GLY A 107 18.03 12.05 0.96
CA GLY A 107 19.12 12.59 0.14
C GLY A 107 19.68 11.64 -0.91
N GLU A 108 19.23 10.38 -0.95
CA GLU A 108 19.58 9.42 -2.00
C GLU A 108 18.43 9.24 -3.00
N ALA A 109 18.76 9.27 -4.29
CA ALA A 109 17.77 9.03 -5.34
C ALA A 109 17.39 7.54 -5.37
N PHE A 110 16.09 7.27 -5.41
CA PHE A 110 15.59 5.91 -5.56
C PHE A 110 16.02 5.31 -6.91
N SER A 111 16.49 4.07 -6.86
CA SER A 111 16.86 3.28 -8.02
C SER A 111 16.57 1.83 -7.74
N VAL A 112 15.89 1.14 -8.66
CA VAL A 112 15.62 -0.29 -8.50
C VAL A 112 16.93 -1.07 -8.65
N GLN A 113 17.39 -1.65 -7.55
CA GLN A 113 18.50 -2.60 -7.57
C GLN A 113 17.96 -4.00 -7.84
N LEU A 114 18.15 -4.52 -9.06
CA LEU A 114 17.92 -5.94 -9.33
C LEU A 114 19.06 -6.77 -8.75
N GLY A 115 18.83 -7.37 -7.58
CA GLY A 115 19.71 -8.36 -6.97
C GLY A 115 19.40 -9.78 -7.44
N ARG A 116 20.38 -10.70 -7.29
CA ARG A 116 20.15 -12.14 -7.45
C ARG A 116 19.23 -12.59 -6.31
N GLY A 117 18.02 -13.05 -6.64
CA GLY A 117 17.02 -13.43 -5.63
C GLY A 117 17.54 -14.52 -4.68
N GLU A 118 17.49 -14.26 -3.38
CA GLU A 118 18.01 -15.18 -2.35
C GLU A 118 17.09 -16.39 -2.11
N CYS A 119 15.92 -16.42 -2.75
CA CYS A 119 14.95 -17.52 -2.64
C CYS A 119 15.28 -18.75 -3.50
N ALA A 120 16.47 -18.79 -4.11
CA ALA A 120 16.95 -19.94 -4.88
C ALA A 120 18.39 -20.29 -4.48
N VAL A 121 18.54 -20.92 -3.31
CA VAL A 121 19.72 -21.72 -2.95
C VAL A 121 19.29 -23.07 -2.42
#